data_AF-A0AAU3UZZ1-F1
#
_entry.id   AF-A0AAU3UZZ1-F1
#
_cell.length_a   1.000
_cell.length_b   1.000
_cell.length_c   1.000
_cell.angle_alpha   90.00
_cell.angle_beta   90.00
_cell.angle_gamma   90.00
#
_symmetry.space_group_name_H-M   'P 1'
#
loop_
_entity.id
_entity.type
_entity.pdbx_description
1 polymer ?
#
loop_
_entity_poly.entity_id
_entity_poly.type
_entity_poly.pdbx_seq_one_letter_code
_entity_poly.pdbx_strand_id
1 'polypeptide(L)'
;MKTRGITGMLTRVGSNVARRWALVQDAVGRVLSQPVSRLVADKPRIPVEVADRWDIPESDRVALREWGLPQMQTFTPHYAGTFPTLLPNRAGKHERRLVKDGQQLYDLGHWGTDPSSCVAGVVPGEGRVLCLLPAPITVDDLPEVLRPYNLGLRKPAVSFFSSSVAQYVETACRWHAALQILQQIEEPEFLTGEAEYVRHHDRLYSLVELVVDAVGRIDPAANAEHQTSVWIELIRQNSV
;
A
#
# COMPACT_ATOMS: atom_id res chain seq x y z
N MET A 1 25.60 50.38 -14.96
CA MET A 1 24.51 49.37 -14.87
C MET A 1 25.00 48.20 -14.03
N LYS A 2 24.29 47.89 -12.92
CA LYS A 2 24.67 46.86 -11.93
C LYS A 2 23.86 45.58 -12.19
N THR A 3 24.46 44.58 -12.83
CA THR A 3 23.86 43.25 -13.09
C THR A 3 24.19 42.19 -12.02
N ARG A 4 24.82 42.57 -10.90
CA ARG A 4 25.36 41.63 -9.89
C ARG A 4 24.35 41.07 -8.87
N GLY A 5 23.04 41.27 -9.05
CA GLY A 5 22.03 40.88 -8.04
C GLY A 5 21.29 39.55 -8.27
N ILE A 6 21.17 39.10 -9.53
CA ILE A 6 20.20 38.05 -9.88
C ILE A 6 20.79 36.63 -9.72
N THR A 7 22.08 36.45 -10.02
CA THR A 7 22.74 35.14 -9.94
C THR A 7 22.76 34.56 -8.52
N GLY A 8 22.96 35.40 -7.49
CA GLY A 8 22.98 34.93 -6.10
C GLY A 8 21.62 34.50 -5.55
N MET A 9 20.53 35.04 -6.09
CA MET A 9 19.17 34.71 -5.64
C MET A 9 18.71 33.34 -6.18
N LEU A 10 19.03 33.04 -7.44
CA LEU A 10 18.72 31.75 -8.06
C LEU A 10 19.46 30.57 -7.42
N THR A 11 20.74 30.75 -7.04
CA THR A 11 21.50 29.72 -6.32
C THR A 11 20.91 29.41 -4.94
N ARG A 12 20.40 30.42 -4.24
CA ARG A 12 19.81 30.27 -2.90
C ARG A 12 18.48 29.51 -2.94
N VAL A 13 17.62 29.78 -3.91
CA VAL A 13 16.35 29.06 -4.10
C VAL A 13 16.59 27.59 -4.44
N GLY A 14 17.52 27.29 -5.37
CA GLY A 14 17.89 25.91 -5.70
C GLY A 14 18.41 25.12 -4.49
N SER A 15 19.21 25.75 -3.63
CA SER A 15 19.72 25.11 -2.40
C SER A 15 18.63 24.77 -1.38
N ASN A 16 17.58 25.58 -1.28
CA ASN A 16 16.47 25.34 -0.35
C ASN A 16 15.58 24.18 -0.81
N VAL A 17 15.30 24.08 -2.12
CA VAL A 17 14.51 22.98 -2.69
C VAL A 17 15.24 21.65 -2.50
N ALA A 18 16.53 21.58 -2.87
CA ALA A 18 17.32 20.37 -2.70
C ALA A 18 17.39 19.91 -1.23
N ARG A 19 17.57 20.86 -0.31
CA ARG A 19 17.57 20.57 1.13
C ARG A 19 16.21 20.06 1.63
N ARG A 20 15.10 20.64 1.16
CA ARG A 20 13.75 20.17 1.51
C ARG A 20 13.55 18.71 1.08
N TRP A 21 13.92 18.36 -0.15
CA TRP A 21 13.80 16.99 -0.65
C TRP A 21 14.67 16.00 0.13
N ALA A 22 15.90 16.37 0.49
CA ALA A 22 16.75 15.54 1.33
C ALA A 22 16.11 15.28 2.72
N LEU A 23 15.51 16.31 3.34
CA LEU A 23 14.81 16.15 4.61
C LEU A 23 13.58 15.23 4.51
N VAL A 24 12.83 15.33 3.42
CA VAL A 24 11.69 14.44 3.14
C VAL A 24 12.16 13.00 2.95
N GLN A 25 13.19 12.79 2.14
CA GLN A 25 13.79 11.47 1.93
C GLN A 25 14.30 10.85 3.23
N ASP A 26 14.99 11.62 4.06
CA ASP A 26 15.44 11.18 5.38
C ASP A 26 14.26 10.83 6.31
N ALA A 27 13.17 11.61 6.26
CA ALA A 27 11.98 11.34 7.04
C ALA A 27 11.29 10.04 6.61
N VAL A 28 11.14 9.82 5.30
CA VAL A 28 10.64 8.56 4.73
C VAL A 28 11.55 7.40 5.14
N GLY A 29 12.87 7.53 4.95
CA GLY A 29 13.84 6.51 5.33
C GLY A 29 13.77 6.14 6.82
N ARG A 30 13.57 7.12 7.71
CA ARG A 30 13.38 6.87 9.15
C ARG A 30 12.11 6.06 9.44
N VAL A 31 10.96 6.44 8.89
CA VAL A 31 9.72 5.69 9.15
C VAL A 31 9.77 4.26 8.58
N LEU A 32 10.49 4.06 7.48
CA LEU A 32 10.68 2.74 6.86
C LEU A 32 11.71 1.85 7.57
N SER A 33 12.51 2.39 8.49
CA SER A 33 13.59 1.64 9.17
C SER A 33 13.41 1.51 10.69
N GLN A 34 12.68 2.42 11.33
CA GLN A 34 12.48 2.36 12.78
C GLN A 34 11.60 1.17 13.20
N PRO A 35 11.66 0.71 14.47
CA PRO A 35 10.76 -0.33 14.97
C PRO A 35 9.28 0.07 14.83
N VAL A 36 8.44 -0.88 14.40
CA VAL A 36 7.00 -0.64 14.20
C VAL A 36 6.30 -0.17 15.47
N SER A 37 6.73 -0.64 16.64
CA SER A 37 6.23 -0.20 17.95
C SER A 37 6.35 1.32 18.15
N ARG A 38 7.39 1.97 17.59
CA ARG A 38 7.54 3.43 17.63
C ARG A 38 6.64 4.16 16.63
N LEU A 39 6.23 3.52 15.54
CA LEU A 39 5.30 4.11 14.57
C LEU A 39 3.87 4.14 15.10
N VAL A 40 3.50 3.13 15.91
CA VAL A 40 2.12 2.94 16.39
C VAL A 40 1.86 3.54 17.77
N ALA A 41 2.89 3.86 18.56
CA ALA A 41 2.75 4.34 19.94
C ALA A 41 1.83 5.57 20.08
N ASP A 42 1.93 6.52 19.14
CA ASP A 42 1.26 7.82 19.22
C ASP A 42 0.15 7.99 18.17
N LYS A 43 -0.26 6.91 17.48
CA LYS A 43 -1.21 7.00 16.36
C LYS A 43 -2.51 6.24 16.64
N PRO A 44 -3.65 6.75 16.15
CA PRO A 44 -4.90 6.01 16.20
C PRO A 44 -4.75 4.69 15.45
N ARG A 45 -5.10 3.61 16.13
CA ARG A 45 -5.07 2.24 15.62
C ARG A 45 -6.37 1.54 15.96
N ILE A 46 -6.76 0.62 15.09
CA ILE A 46 -7.96 -0.17 15.26
C ILE A 46 -7.52 -1.57 15.72
N PRO A 47 -7.63 -1.89 17.02
CA PRO A 47 -7.28 -3.20 17.53
C PRO A 47 -8.29 -4.24 17.03
N VAL A 48 -7.80 -5.38 16.55
CA VAL A 48 -8.64 -6.48 16.08
C VAL A 48 -8.75 -7.51 17.20
N GLU A 49 -9.49 -7.19 18.27
CA GLU A 49 -9.60 -8.02 19.48
C GLU A 49 -10.10 -9.44 19.18
N VAL A 50 -10.93 -9.60 18.16
CA VAL A 50 -11.47 -10.90 17.75
C VAL A 50 -10.40 -11.85 17.19
N ALA A 51 -9.25 -11.31 16.76
CA ALA A 51 -8.15 -12.10 16.23
C ALA A 51 -7.53 -13.04 17.27
N ASP A 52 -7.68 -12.77 18.57
CA ASP A 52 -7.25 -13.67 19.64
C ASP A 52 -7.94 -15.05 19.56
N ARG A 53 -9.08 -15.12 18.86
CA ARG A 53 -9.85 -16.36 18.65
C ARG A 53 -9.69 -16.93 17.24
N TRP A 54 -8.97 -16.24 16.37
CA TRP A 54 -8.73 -16.73 15.02
C TRP A 54 -7.66 -17.82 15.05
N ASP A 55 -7.91 -18.85 14.24
CA ASP A 55 -6.93 -19.86 13.91
C ASP A 55 -5.88 -19.26 12.96
N ILE A 56 -4.88 -18.55 13.50
CA ILE A 56 -3.73 -17.98 12.79
C ILE A 56 -2.47 -18.14 13.66
N PRO A 57 -1.25 -17.91 13.14
CA PRO A 57 -0.03 -17.94 13.95
C PRO A 57 -0.05 -16.96 15.15
N GLU A 58 0.66 -17.29 16.23
CA GLU A 58 0.69 -16.42 17.43
C GLU A 58 1.30 -15.04 17.14
N SER A 59 2.35 -14.98 16.33
CA SER A 59 2.96 -13.71 15.91
C SER A 59 1.96 -12.78 15.22
N ASP A 60 1.02 -13.35 14.47
CA ASP A 60 0.00 -12.62 13.73
C ASP A 60 -1.09 -12.07 14.65
N ARG A 61 -1.51 -12.87 15.65
CA ARG A 61 -2.40 -12.39 16.71
C ARG A 61 -1.76 -11.25 17.50
N VAL A 62 -0.51 -11.43 17.90
CA VAL A 62 0.26 -10.41 18.63
C VAL A 62 0.35 -9.12 17.82
N ALA A 63 0.64 -9.19 16.52
CA ALA A 63 0.70 -8.00 15.66
C ALA A 63 -0.65 -7.26 15.60
N LEU A 64 -1.76 -7.98 15.39
CA LEU A 64 -3.09 -7.38 15.37
C LEU A 64 -3.51 -6.76 16.72
N ARG A 65 -3.11 -7.37 17.84
CA ARG A 65 -3.40 -6.89 19.19
C ARG A 65 -2.52 -5.68 19.58
N GLU A 66 -1.22 -5.79 19.35
CA GLU A 66 -0.23 -4.82 19.83
C GLU A 66 -0.03 -3.64 18.88
N TRP A 67 -0.13 -3.86 17.57
CA TRP A 67 0.08 -2.80 16.58
C TRP A 67 -1.23 -2.35 15.94
N GLY A 68 -2.21 -3.25 15.79
CA GLY A 68 -3.52 -2.95 15.20
C GLY A 68 -3.42 -2.56 13.73
N LEU A 69 -4.57 -2.26 13.12
CA LEU A 69 -4.60 -1.74 11.76
C LEU A 69 -4.56 -0.21 11.76
N PRO A 70 -3.80 0.43 10.86
CA PRO A 70 -3.80 1.88 10.75
C PRO A 70 -5.15 2.37 10.22
N GLN A 71 -5.61 3.51 10.72
CA GLN A 71 -6.79 4.18 10.17
C GLN A 71 -6.36 4.98 8.94
N MET A 72 -6.69 4.48 7.74
CA MET A 72 -6.36 5.12 6.47
C MET A 72 -7.64 5.55 5.76
N GLN A 73 -7.58 6.62 4.96
CA GLN A 73 -8.73 7.01 4.12
C GLN A 73 -9.10 5.93 3.10
N THR A 74 -8.10 5.16 2.65
CA THR A 74 -8.23 4.12 1.64
C THR A 74 -8.43 2.73 2.22
N PHE A 75 -8.45 2.55 3.55
CA PHE A 75 -8.65 1.26 4.18
C PHE A 75 -9.63 1.36 5.33
N THR A 76 -10.71 0.59 5.22
CA THR A 76 -11.74 0.50 6.25
C THR A 76 -11.69 -0.88 6.88
N PRO A 77 -11.24 -1.02 8.14
CA PRO A 77 -11.29 -2.29 8.83
C PRO A 77 -12.72 -2.79 8.95
N HIS A 78 -12.90 -4.08 8.66
CA HIS A 78 -14.18 -4.76 8.78
C HIS A 78 -13.89 -6.21 9.17
N TYR A 79 -14.35 -6.62 10.33
CA TYR A 79 -14.14 -7.98 10.82
C TYR A 79 -15.38 -8.41 11.60
N ALA A 80 -16.02 -9.47 11.12
CA ALA A 80 -17.25 -9.99 11.70
C ALA A 80 -16.97 -11.32 12.40
N GLY A 81 -16.84 -11.28 13.73
CA GLY A 81 -16.86 -12.47 14.56
C GLY A 81 -15.61 -13.34 14.49
N THR A 82 -15.76 -14.56 15.01
CA THR A 82 -14.66 -15.50 15.32
C THR A 82 -14.47 -16.59 14.27
N PHE A 83 -15.38 -16.66 13.30
CA PHE A 83 -15.36 -17.68 12.25
C PHE A 83 -15.01 -17.04 10.91
N PRO A 84 -14.30 -17.75 10.02
CA PRO A 84 -14.05 -17.25 8.68
C PRO A 84 -15.35 -17.28 7.87
N THR A 85 -15.64 -16.20 7.15
CA THR A 85 -16.91 -16.01 6.42
C THR A 85 -16.72 -15.68 4.95
N LEU A 86 -15.55 -15.16 4.57
CA LEU A 86 -15.28 -14.76 3.19
C LEU A 86 -15.04 -15.99 2.33
N LEU A 87 -15.72 -16.06 1.18
CA LEU A 87 -15.58 -17.12 0.18
C LEU A 87 -14.93 -16.55 -1.08
N PRO A 88 -13.63 -16.82 -1.35
CA PRO A 88 -12.92 -16.30 -2.51
C PRO A 88 -13.48 -16.82 -3.84
N ASN A 89 -13.55 -15.96 -4.85
CA ASN A 89 -13.97 -16.34 -6.20
C ASN A 89 -12.84 -17.10 -6.94
N ARG A 90 -13.08 -18.35 -7.33
CA ARG A 90 -12.11 -19.25 -7.98
C ARG A 90 -12.25 -19.29 -9.51
N ALA A 91 -12.59 -18.16 -10.12
CA ALA A 91 -12.92 -18.03 -11.54
C ALA A 91 -11.86 -18.57 -12.50
N GLY A 92 -10.56 -18.50 -12.14
CA GLY A 92 -9.46 -18.86 -13.03
C GLY A 92 -8.37 -19.75 -12.42
N LYS A 93 -7.38 -20.08 -13.26
CA LYS A 93 -6.22 -20.89 -12.86
C LYS A 93 -5.35 -20.20 -11.82
N HIS A 94 -5.26 -18.86 -11.86
CA HIS A 94 -4.46 -18.08 -10.91
C HIS A 94 -5.07 -18.18 -9.51
N GLU A 95 -6.36 -17.89 -9.38
CA GLU A 95 -7.10 -17.93 -8.13
C GLU A 95 -7.05 -19.32 -7.50
N ARG A 96 -7.22 -20.38 -8.30
CA ARG A 96 -7.12 -21.78 -7.82
C ARG A 96 -5.76 -22.17 -7.27
N ARG A 97 -4.68 -21.46 -7.62
CA ARG A 97 -3.35 -21.67 -7.02
C ARG A 97 -3.23 -21.01 -5.64
N LEU A 98 -3.95 -19.92 -5.42
CA LEU A 98 -3.92 -19.16 -4.18
C LEU A 98 -4.94 -19.65 -3.15
N VAL A 99 -6.05 -20.25 -3.57
CA VAL A 99 -7.13 -20.69 -2.67
C VAL A 99 -7.58 -22.13 -2.92
N LYS A 100 -7.72 -22.88 -1.82
CA LYS A 100 -8.25 -24.26 -1.80
C LYS A 100 -9.76 -24.25 -2.06
N ASP A 101 -10.31 -25.39 -2.42
CA ASP A 101 -11.76 -25.51 -2.62
C ASP A 101 -12.52 -25.36 -1.31
N GLY A 102 -13.60 -24.58 -1.31
CA GLY A 102 -14.37 -24.26 -0.11
C GLY A 102 -13.62 -23.48 0.98
N GLN A 103 -12.41 -22.97 0.70
CA GLN A 103 -11.63 -22.24 1.69
C GLN A 103 -12.32 -20.95 2.11
N GLN A 104 -12.65 -20.83 3.39
CA GLN A 104 -13.16 -19.61 3.99
C GLN A 104 -12.02 -18.78 4.60
N LEU A 105 -12.13 -17.46 4.54
CA LEU A 105 -11.14 -16.51 5.09
C LEU A 105 -11.78 -15.63 6.17
N TYR A 106 -10.98 -15.17 7.12
CA TYR A 106 -11.38 -14.09 8.03
C TYR A 106 -11.33 -12.75 7.30
N ASP A 107 -12.29 -11.87 7.54
CA ASP A 107 -12.32 -10.52 6.98
C ASP A 107 -11.46 -9.58 7.84
N LEU A 108 -10.52 -8.85 7.24
CA LEU A 108 -9.77 -7.78 7.90
C LEU A 108 -10.29 -6.38 7.56
N GLY A 109 -11.06 -6.23 6.48
CA GLY A 109 -11.43 -4.92 5.93
C GLY A 109 -11.32 -4.85 4.42
N HIS A 110 -11.58 -3.68 3.88
CA HIS A 110 -11.46 -3.42 2.46
C HIS A 110 -10.62 -2.18 2.16
N TRP A 111 -9.89 -2.25 1.04
CA TRP A 111 -9.15 -1.16 0.44
C TRP A 111 -9.97 -0.52 -0.67
N GLY A 112 -10.23 0.77 -0.56
CA GLY A 112 -11.02 1.55 -1.51
C GLY A 112 -12.09 2.39 -0.83
N THR A 113 -12.83 3.15 -1.63
CA THR A 113 -13.92 4.02 -1.15
C THR A 113 -15.25 3.28 -0.98
N ASP A 114 -15.36 2.06 -1.50
CA ASP A 114 -16.58 1.26 -1.44
C ASP A 114 -16.33 -0.16 -0.90
N PRO A 115 -17.33 -0.78 -0.24
CA PRO A 115 -17.21 -2.15 0.26
C PRO A 115 -17.05 -3.23 -0.81
N SER A 116 -17.31 -2.92 -2.08
CA SER A 116 -17.09 -3.84 -3.21
C SER A 116 -15.65 -3.81 -3.74
N SER A 117 -14.80 -2.96 -3.17
CA SER A 117 -13.38 -2.86 -3.51
C SER A 117 -12.58 -4.06 -2.97
N CYS A 118 -11.26 -3.97 -3.00
CA CYS A 118 -10.36 -5.07 -2.60
C CYS A 118 -10.54 -5.41 -1.11
N VAL A 119 -11.17 -6.54 -0.80
CA VAL A 119 -11.32 -7.06 0.57
C VAL A 119 -10.05 -7.82 0.97
N ALA A 120 -9.46 -7.47 2.11
CA ALA A 120 -8.32 -8.17 2.68
C ALA A 120 -8.81 -9.37 3.53
N GLY A 121 -8.51 -10.58 3.07
CA GLY A 121 -8.90 -11.82 3.74
C GLY A 121 -7.71 -12.59 4.31
N VAL A 122 -7.84 -13.13 5.53
CA VAL A 122 -6.81 -13.94 6.20
C VAL A 122 -7.14 -15.41 6.11
N VAL A 123 -6.13 -16.19 5.72
CA VAL A 123 -6.25 -17.63 5.59
C VAL A 123 -6.06 -18.32 6.94
N PRO A 124 -7.06 -19.10 7.41
CA PRO A 124 -6.93 -19.87 8.66
C PRO A 124 -5.75 -20.84 8.63
N GLY A 125 -5.10 -21.01 9.78
CA GLY A 125 -3.90 -21.82 10.02
C GLY A 125 -2.61 -21.23 9.46
N GLU A 126 -2.68 -20.49 8.34
CA GLU A 126 -1.50 -19.99 7.62
C GLU A 126 -1.19 -18.52 7.94
N GLY A 127 -2.20 -17.71 8.24
CA GLY A 127 -2.03 -16.28 8.50
C GLY A 127 -1.72 -15.43 7.27
N ARG A 128 -1.55 -16.03 6.08
CA ARG A 128 -1.36 -15.25 4.84
C ARG A 128 -2.58 -14.38 4.53
N VAL A 129 -2.33 -13.22 3.92
CA VAL A 129 -3.35 -12.24 3.55
C VAL A 129 -3.52 -12.21 2.04
N LEU A 130 -4.77 -12.29 1.60
CA LEU A 130 -5.18 -12.23 0.19
C LEU A 130 -6.05 -10.99 -0.04
N CYS A 131 -5.95 -10.39 -1.22
CA CYS A 131 -6.91 -9.41 -1.70
C CYS A 131 -7.99 -10.13 -2.53
N LEU A 132 -9.25 -9.86 -2.21
CA LEU A 132 -10.41 -10.42 -2.89
C LEU A 132 -11.17 -9.31 -3.63
N LEU A 133 -11.48 -9.57 -4.88
CA LEU A 133 -12.45 -8.82 -5.68
C LEU A 133 -13.70 -9.69 -5.88
N PRO A 134 -14.89 -9.10 -6.06
CA PRO A 134 -16.12 -9.86 -6.31
C PRO A 134 -16.03 -10.71 -7.58
N ALA A 135 -15.38 -10.16 -8.62
CA ALA A 135 -15.10 -10.83 -9.88
C ALA A 135 -13.73 -10.37 -10.42
N PRO A 136 -13.10 -11.14 -11.33
CA PRO A 136 -11.92 -10.67 -12.04
C PRO A 136 -12.27 -9.42 -12.86
N ILE A 137 -11.36 -8.43 -12.88
CA ILE A 137 -11.50 -7.25 -13.75
C ILE A 137 -10.87 -7.59 -15.09
N THR A 138 -11.60 -7.31 -16.16
CA THR A 138 -11.26 -7.58 -17.54
C THR A 138 -11.38 -6.31 -18.38
N VAL A 139 -10.95 -6.38 -19.64
CA VAL A 139 -11.13 -5.28 -20.59
C VAL A 139 -12.60 -4.90 -20.79
N ASP A 140 -13.53 -5.84 -20.62
CA ASP A 140 -14.97 -5.59 -20.80
C ASP A 140 -15.56 -4.67 -19.72
N ASP A 141 -14.91 -4.63 -18.55
CA ASP A 141 -15.26 -3.76 -17.42
C ASP A 141 -14.84 -2.29 -17.65
N LEU A 142 -14.05 -2.02 -18.70
CA LEU A 142 -13.65 -0.66 -19.06
C LEU A 142 -14.67 0.01 -19.99
N PRO A 143 -14.79 1.36 -19.92
CA PRO A 143 -15.47 2.15 -20.95
C PRO A 143 -14.95 1.82 -22.36
N GLU A 144 -15.84 1.77 -23.35
CA GLU A 144 -15.49 1.33 -24.72
C GLU A 144 -14.29 2.06 -25.32
N VAL A 145 -14.16 3.36 -25.04
CA VAL A 145 -13.04 4.20 -25.51
C VAL A 145 -11.67 3.76 -24.96
N LEU A 146 -11.63 3.09 -23.80
CA LEU A 146 -10.38 2.65 -23.16
C LEU A 146 -10.00 1.21 -23.51
N ARG A 147 -10.95 0.40 -24.01
CA ARG A 147 -10.71 -1.02 -24.32
C ARG A 147 -9.56 -1.25 -25.30
N PRO A 148 -9.41 -0.49 -26.40
CA PRO A 148 -8.32 -0.71 -27.37
C PRO A 148 -6.92 -0.54 -26.76
N TYR A 149 -6.80 0.27 -25.71
CA TYR A 149 -5.53 0.54 -25.03
C TYR A 149 -5.23 -0.48 -23.92
N ASN A 150 -6.16 -1.39 -23.63
CA ASN A 150 -6.13 -2.29 -22.47
C ASN A 150 -6.50 -3.74 -22.85
N LEU A 151 -6.22 -4.17 -24.08
CA LEU A 151 -6.60 -5.50 -24.59
C LEU A 151 -6.07 -6.69 -23.76
N GLY A 152 -5.04 -6.48 -22.95
CA GLY A 152 -4.47 -7.47 -22.03
C GLY A 152 -4.94 -7.35 -20.58
N LEU A 153 -5.86 -6.42 -20.27
CA LEU A 153 -6.27 -6.19 -18.89
C LEU A 153 -6.96 -7.42 -18.32
N ARG A 154 -6.32 -7.99 -17.30
CA ARG A 154 -6.90 -9.04 -16.46
C ARG A 154 -6.36 -8.92 -15.05
N LYS A 155 -7.17 -8.38 -14.14
CA LYS A 155 -6.91 -8.43 -12.69
C LYS A 155 -7.62 -9.65 -12.11
N PRO A 156 -6.91 -10.61 -11.49
CA PRO A 156 -7.55 -11.80 -10.94
C PRO A 156 -8.45 -11.44 -9.76
N ALA A 157 -9.48 -12.25 -9.52
CA ALA A 157 -10.40 -12.01 -8.40
C ALA A 157 -9.75 -12.26 -7.03
N VAL A 158 -8.66 -13.03 -7.00
CA VAL A 158 -7.88 -13.30 -5.81
C VAL A 158 -6.44 -12.98 -6.14
N SER A 159 -5.84 -12.08 -5.37
CA SER A 159 -4.44 -11.68 -5.49
C SER A 159 -3.71 -11.88 -4.17
N PHE A 160 -2.41 -12.15 -4.24
CA PHE A 160 -1.57 -12.22 -3.05
C PHE A 160 -1.36 -10.82 -2.47
N PHE A 161 -1.52 -10.68 -1.15
CA PHE A 161 -1.29 -9.42 -0.44
C PHE A 161 -0.03 -9.52 0.42
N SER A 162 0.01 -10.49 1.33
CA SER A 162 1.17 -10.71 2.22
C SER A 162 1.26 -12.15 2.71
N SER A 163 2.48 -12.59 3.04
CA SER A 163 2.78 -13.95 3.52
C SER A 163 2.27 -14.21 4.93
N SER A 164 2.09 -13.16 5.74
CA SER A 164 1.55 -13.25 7.09
C SER A 164 0.79 -11.97 7.47
N VAL A 165 -0.07 -12.08 8.48
CA VAL A 165 -0.78 -10.91 9.02
C VAL A 165 0.19 -9.95 9.70
N ALA A 166 1.22 -10.44 10.39
CA ALA A 166 2.21 -9.56 11.03
C ALA A 166 2.94 -8.68 10.00
N GLN A 167 3.36 -9.25 8.88
CA GLN A 167 3.99 -8.50 7.78
C GLN A 167 3.01 -7.53 7.09
N TYR A 168 1.75 -7.95 6.92
CA TYR A 168 0.70 -7.07 6.41
C TYR A 168 0.49 -5.85 7.32
N VAL A 169 0.34 -6.07 8.63
CA VAL A 169 0.17 -5.00 9.63
C VAL A 169 1.38 -4.06 9.63
N GLU A 170 2.60 -4.60 9.66
CA GLU A 170 3.81 -3.79 9.64
C GLU A 170 3.89 -2.95 8.36
N THR A 171 3.62 -3.55 7.20
CA THR A 171 3.61 -2.86 5.91
C THR A 171 2.57 -1.75 5.89
N ALA A 172 1.35 -2.02 6.36
CA ALA A 172 0.28 -1.03 6.45
C ALA A 172 0.66 0.15 7.35
N CYS A 173 1.22 -0.11 8.54
CA CYS A 173 1.65 0.94 9.47
C CYS A 173 2.77 1.81 8.89
N ARG A 174 3.77 1.19 8.25
CA ARG A 174 4.88 1.90 7.60
C ARG A 174 4.40 2.71 6.41
N TRP A 175 3.53 2.13 5.57
CA TRP A 175 2.93 2.81 4.45
C TRP A 175 2.12 4.02 4.92
N HIS A 176 1.24 3.86 5.91
CA HIS A 176 0.47 4.96 6.48
C HIS A 176 1.38 6.09 6.99
N ALA A 177 2.48 5.76 7.68
CA ALA A 177 3.43 6.75 8.16
C ALA A 177 4.19 7.46 7.02
N ALA A 178 4.57 6.73 5.96
CA ALA A 178 5.22 7.30 4.78
C ALA A 178 4.26 8.21 4.01
N LEU A 179 3.02 7.76 3.79
CA LEU A 179 1.99 8.53 3.10
C LEU A 179 1.73 9.88 3.77
N GLN A 180 1.71 9.94 5.10
CA GLN A 180 1.57 11.22 5.83
C GLN A 180 2.71 12.20 5.56
N ILE A 181 3.91 11.72 5.24
CA ILE A 181 5.05 12.57 4.86
C ILE A 181 4.90 12.98 3.39
N LEU A 182 4.53 12.05 2.50
CA LEU A 182 4.35 12.31 1.08
C LEU A 182 3.25 13.35 0.83
N GLN A 183 2.15 13.30 1.58
CA GLN A 183 1.04 14.27 1.50
C GLN A 183 1.43 15.70 1.91
N GLN A 184 2.60 15.91 2.51
CA GLN A 184 3.13 17.25 2.84
C GLN A 184 4.00 17.84 1.74
N ILE A 185 4.26 17.08 0.67
CA ILE A 185 4.98 17.56 -0.50
C ILE A 185 4.00 18.39 -1.32
N GLU A 186 4.31 19.68 -1.49
CA GLU A 186 3.50 20.57 -2.31
C GLU A 186 3.75 20.29 -3.79
N GLU A 187 2.67 20.08 -4.55
CA GLU A 187 2.74 20.01 -6.00
C GLU A 187 3.24 21.34 -6.59
N PRO A 188 4.02 21.30 -7.69
CA PRO A 188 4.40 22.52 -8.39
C PRO A 188 3.17 23.27 -8.91
N GLU A 189 3.20 24.59 -8.87
CA GLU A 189 2.12 25.41 -9.45
C GLU A 189 1.97 25.10 -10.94
N PHE A 190 0.75 25.18 -11.48
CA PHE A 190 0.46 24.89 -12.89
C PHE A 190 1.31 25.69 -13.90
N LEU A 191 1.75 26.90 -13.51
CA LEU A 191 2.57 27.78 -14.35
C LEU A 191 4.07 27.46 -14.31
N THR A 192 4.46 26.46 -13.52
CA THR A 192 5.85 26.01 -13.43
C THR A 192 6.28 25.37 -14.76
N GLY A 193 7.53 25.60 -15.18
CA GLY A 193 8.04 25.00 -16.41
C GLY A 193 8.07 23.47 -16.36
N GLU A 194 7.83 22.82 -17.51
CA GLU A 194 7.78 21.36 -17.68
C GLU A 194 8.98 20.64 -17.02
N ALA A 195 10.20 21.16 -17.21
CA ALA A 195 11.40 20.54 -16.65
C ALA A 195 11.41 20.48 -15.11
N GLU A 196 10.75 21.41 -14.43
CA GLU A 196 10.63 21.38 -12.98
C GLU A 196 9.52 20.44 -12.53
N TYR A 197 8.41 20.36 -13.28
CA TYR A 197 7.35 19.39 -13.05
C TYR A 197 7.87 17.94 -13.18
N VAL A 198 8.64 17.65 -14.24
CA VAL A 198 9.29 16.34 -14.43
C VAL A 198 10.23 16.03 -13.26
N ARG A 199 11.10 16.97 -12.86
CA ARG A 199 12.00 16.77 -11.71
C ARG A 199 11.27 16.56 -10.39
N HIS A 200 10.10 17.18 -10.22
CA HIS A 200 9.27 16.96 -9.04
C HIS A 200 8.78 15.51 -9.01
N HIS A 201 8.21 15.03 -10.11
CA HIS A 201 7.72 13.66 -10.23
C HIS A 201 8.84 12.63 -10.10
N ASP A 202 10.00 12.84 -10.73
CA ASP A 202 11.15 11.93 -10.59
C ASP A 202 11.55 11.74 -9.11
N ARG A 203 11.49 12.82 -8.32
CA ARG A 203 11.79 12.76 -6.88
C ARG A 203 10.67 12.07 -6.10
N LEU A 204 9.42 12.34 -6.43
CA LEU A 204 8.28 11.65 -5.81
C LEU A 204 8.35 10.15 -6.08
N TYR A 205 8.55 9.74 -7.34
CA TYR A 205 8.77 8.34 -7.72
C TYR A 205 9.95 7.71 -6.98
N SER A 206 11.06 8.44 -6.83
CA SER A 206 12.20 7.94 -6.05
C SER A 206 11.84 7.66 -4.58
N LEU A 207 10.97 8.46 -3.96
CA LEU A 207 10.47 8.18 -2.61
C LEU A 207 9.51 6.99 -2.57
N VAL A 208 8.67 6.84 -3.59
CA VAL A 208 7.75 5.70 -3.73
C VAL A 208 8.53 4.39 -3.83
N GLU A 209 9.59 4.36 -4.63
CA GLU A 209 10.42 3.17 -4.76
C GLU A 209 11.14 2.81 -3.45
N LEU A 210 11.51 3.78 -2.59
CA LEU A 210 12.00 3.47 -1.23
C LEU A 210 10.95 2.72 -0.39
N VAL A 211 9.67 3.07 -0.53
CA VAL A 211 8.57 2.37 0.17
C VAL A 211 8.41 0.97 -0.41
N VAL A 212 8.39 0.82 -1.73
CA VAL A 212 8.29 -0.49 -2.41
C VAL A 212 9.45 -1.42 -1.99
N ASP A 213 10.67 -0.89 -1.95
CA ASP A 213 11.85 -1.61 -1.46
C ASP A 213 11.70 -2.05 0.01
N ALA A 214 11.08 -1.21 0.84
CA ALA A 214 10.79 -1.57 2.22
C ALA A 214 9.77 -2.70 2.31
N VAL A 215 8.71 -2.68 1.50
CA VAL A 215 7.74 -3.80 1.43
C VAL A 215 8.45 -5.11 1.08
N GLY A 216 9.32 -5.09 0.07
CA GLY A 216 10.10 -6.26 -0.32
C GLY A 216 11.03 -6.81 0.76
N ARG A 217 11.54 -5.94 1.65
CA ARG A 217 12.35 -6.37 2.81
C ARG A 217 11.50 -6.97 3.94
N ILE A 218 10.29 -6.45 4.13
CA ILE A 218 9.36 -6.94 5.17
C ILE A 218 8.76 -8.28 4.74
N ASP A 219 8.35 -8.38 3.48
CA ASP A 219 7.73 -9.56 2.90
C ASP A 219 8.39 -9.89 1.55
N PRO A 220 9.46 -10.70 1.55
CA PRO A 220 10.17 -11.06 0.32
C PRO A 220 9.30 -11.75 -0.73
N ALA A 221 8.20 -12.39 -0.34
CA ALA A 221 7.28 -13.01 -1.29
C ALA A 221 6.53 -11.98 -2.14
N ALA A 222 6.39 -10.73 -1.65
CA ALA A 222 5.77 -9.64 -2.39
C ALA A 222 6.56 -9.25 -3.66
N ASN A 223 7.86 -9.60 -3.72
CA ASN A 223 8.74 -9.33 -4.85
C ASN A 223 8.97 -10.54 -5.77
N ALA A 224 8.36 -11.69 -5.49
CA ALA A 224 8.56 -12.87 -6.33
C ALA A 224 7.99 -12.63 -7.74
N GLU A 225 8.75 -12.96 -8.79
CA GLU A 225 8.48 -12.69 -10.23
C GLU A 225 7.12 -13.19 -10.77
N HIS A 226 6.32 -13.87 -9.96
CA HIS A 226 5.02 -14.46 -10.34
C HIS A 226 3.83 -13.96 -9.51
N GLN A 227 4.07 -13.05 -8.56
CA GLN A 227 3.04 -12.48 -7.70
C GLN A 227 3.24 -10.97 -7.64
N THR A 228 2.58 -10.23 -8.53
CA THR A 228 2.49 -8.77 -8.37
C THR A 228 1.75 -8.51 -7.07
N SER A 229 2.48 -8.13 -6.02
CA SER A 229 1.87 -7.85 -4.72
C SER A 229 0.92 -6.68 -4.84
N VAL A 230 -0.26 -6.84 -4.25
CA VAL A 230 -1.27 -5.79 -4.14
C VAL A 230 -0.70 -4.56 -3.42
N TRP A 231 0.25 -4.73 -2.50
CA TRP A 231 0.94 -3.61 -1.87
C TRP A 231 1.64 -2.70 -2.88
N ILE A 232 2.38 -3.28 -3.82
CA ILE A 232 3.16 -2.50 -4.79
C ILE A 232 2.22 -1.71 -5.71
N GLU A 233 1.12 -2.34 -6.14
CA GLU A 233 0.07 -1.67 -6.92
C GLU A 233 -0.55 -0.51 -6.12
N LEU A 234 -0.99 -0.78 -4.88
CA LEU A 234 -1.63 0.21 -4.01
C LEU A 234 -0.70 1.40 -3.71
N ILE A 235 0.55 1.15 -3.36
CA ILE A 235 1.52 2.21 -3.06
C ILE A 235 1.70 3.09 -4.29
N ARG A 236 1.92 2.50 -5.48
CA ARG A 236 2.12 3.28 -6.71
C ARG A 236 0.87 4.09 -7.11
N GLN A 237 -0.31 3.53 -6.94
CA GLN A 237 -1.58 4.20 -7.29
C GLN A 237 -1.99 5.31 -6.32
N ASN A 238 -1.48 5.31 -5.09
CA ASN A 238 -1.88 6.27 -4.04
C ASN A 238 -0.76 7.26 -3.66
N SER A 239 0.34 7.28 -4.41
CA SER A 239 1.49 8.15 -4.12
C SER A 239 1.71 9.29 -5.12
N VAL A 240 1.03 9.26 -6.27
CA VAL A 240 1.23 10.19 -7.41
C VAL A 240 -0.11 10.71 -7.87
#